data_AF-A0A1Y2L6Y3-F1
#
_entry.id   AF-A0A1Y2L6Y3-F1
#
_cell.length_a   1.000
_cell.length_b   1.000
_cell.length_c   1.000
_cell.angle_alpha   90.00
_cell.angle_beta   90.00
_cell.angle_gamma   90.00
#
_symmetry.space_group_name_H-M   'P 1'
#
loop_
_entity.id
_entity.type
_entity.pdbx_description
1 polymer ?
#
loop_
_entity_poly.entity_id
_entity_poly.type
_entity_poly.pdbx_seq_one_letter_code
_entity_poly.pdbx_strand_id
1 'polypeptide(L)'
;MAGPFLFGRGCYAGSAKIAALLVTYHDDTPPVLSPMGEGRIMPVKLAEKFDRSYWRYDFTLPQQAGAWYDLGEEHFPVSTDFGDNLDLAFVSCNGQEQGDLDRPIAQRNALWADLCHGHDVKPFSLLLHGGDQIYADMVWQCHPDITAWHKASNSAKKSAIFTDEMADAVLKFYLDHYIIVYSLPQIAYLMARVPSVMMWDDHDIFDGWGSHAGGFQEMAVARGMYDAARYAFMLMQLCIPPDGSTLPEGIYDKTARSLGWRYDYPGITIIAPDLRSERRRDALMGDVGWHMLEKMVRNVPQSNRILLMSSVPAIGPRLSVVEAILQVMPRAQKYEDDLRDQWQSRAHRREWCRFLELIEDIATTDDHDVTILSGEIHLATRGVFETRSRIVHQLVASGIAHNAPANAFARCLGFLAWLGDNPLPGRPTRLCPLPGQSSIYVAERNYLTLSRHQSSWHANWHLEHSGLTPDFPI
;
A
#
# COMPACT_ATOMS: atom_id res chain seq x y z
N MET A 1 4.03 -23.22 -9.94
CA MET A 1 4.59 -21.93 -10.35
C MET A 1 3.60 -20.84 -10.01
N ALA A 2 4.06 -19.67 -9.54
CA ALA A 2 3.24 -18.49 -9.28
C ALA A 2 3.92 -17.25 -9.87
N GLY A 3 3.13 -16.31 -10.41
CA GLY A 3 3.61 -15.20 -11.21
C GLY A 3 3.42 -15.43 -12.72
N PRO A 4 3.88 -14.50 -13.57
CA PRO A 4 4.72 -13.35 -13.23
C PRO A 4 3.95 -12.26 -12.48
N PHE A 5 4.61 -11.63 -11.50
CA PHE A 5 4.12 -10.44 -10.81
C PHE A 5 4.99 -9.25 -11.22
N LEU A 6 4.42 -8.23 -11.85
CA LEU A 6 5.15 -7.09 -12.39
C LEU A 6 5.28 -5.96 -11.36
N PHE A 7 6.45 -5.32 -11.34
CA PHE A 7 6.79 -4.20 -10.47
C PHE A 7 7.35 -3.04 -11.29
N GLY A 8 6.70 -1.87 -11.22
CA GLY A 8 7.16 -0.66 -11.91
C GLY A 8 8.38 -0.05 -11.22
N ARG A 9 9.38 0.38 -12.01
CA ARG A 9 10.63 0.99 -11.51
C ARG A 9 10.93 2.36 -12.12
N GLY A 10 9.89 3.06 -12.57
CA GLY A 10 10.00 4.36 -13.24
C GLY A 10 10.34 4.24 -14.72
N CYS A 11 10.45 5.39 -15.39
CA CYS A 11 10.89 5.50 -16.77
C CYS A 11 12.22 6.22 -16.87
N TYR A 12 13.03 5.82 -17.85
CA TYR A 12 14.28 6.48 -18.17
C TYR A 12 14.54 6.40 -19.67
N ALA A 13 14.92 7.53 -20.28
CA ALA A 13 15.31 7.61 -21.69
C ALA A 13 14.33 6.92 -22.67
N GLY A 14 13.02 7.14 -22.50
CA GLY A 14 11.98 6.58 -23.36
C GLY A 14 11.69 5.09 -23.15
N SER A 15 12.14 4.50 -22.04
CA SER A 15 11.87 3.12 -21.67
C SER A 15 11.30 3.03 -20.24
N ALA A 16 10.29 2.18 -20.05
CA ALA A 16 9.74 1.84 -18.75
C ALA A 16 10.57 0.71 -18.14
N LYS A 17 11.14 0.92 -16.95
CA LYS A 17 11.87 -0.10 -16.21
C LYS A 17 10.87 -0.95 -15.41
N ILE A 18 10.96 -2.27 -15.56
CA ILE A 18 10.06 -3.23 -14.92
C ILE A 18 10.88 -4.36 -14.30
N ALA A 19 10.44 -4.84 -13.14
CA ALA A 19 10.87 -6.12 -12.60
C ALA A 19 9.71 -7.12 -12.63
N ALA A 20 9.98 -8.39 -12.89
CA ALA A 20 8.99 -9.46 -12.74
C ALA A 20 9.46 -10.48 -11.69
N LEU A 21 8.61 -10.77 -10.70
CA LEU A 21 8.81 -11.86 -9.75
C LEU A 21 8.15 -13.13 -10.26
N LEU A 22 8.87 -14.25 -10.20
CA LEU A 22 8.36 -15.58 -10.48
C LEU A 22 8.77 -16.54 -9.37
N VAL A 23 7.83 -17.38 -8.92
CA VAL A 23 8.06 -18.40 -7.91
C VAL A 23 7.94 -19.79 -8.55
N THR A 24 9.01 -20.57 -8.50
CA THR A 24 9.07 -21.94 -9.01
C THR A 24 9.33 -22.92 -7.87
N TYR A 25 9.11 -24.22 -8.10
CA TYR A 25 9.68 -25.21 -7.19
C TYR A 25 11.21 -25.18 -7.27
N HIS A 26 11.89 -25.60 -6.19
CA HIS A 26 13.33 -25.50 -6.03
C HIS A 26 14.14 -25.99 -7.24
N ASP A 27 13.77 -27.16 -7.78
CA ASP A 27 14.48 -27.84 -8.88
C ASP A 27 14.04 -27.39 -10.28
N ASP A 28 12.99 -26.57 -10.37
CA ASP A 28 12.47 -26.10 -11.65
C ASP A 28 13.34 -24.97 -12.19
N THR A 29 13.72 -25.08 -13.46
CA THR A 29 14.32 -23.96 -14.19
C THR A 29 13.23 -22.94 -14.51
N PRO A 30 13.41 -21.66 -14.18
CA PRO A 30 12.39 -20.67 -14.47
C PRO A 30 12.29 -20.42 -16.00
N PRO A 31 11.08 -20.22 -16.55
CA PRO A 31 10.85 -19.97 -17.96
C PRO A 31 11.56 -18.72 -18.45
N VAL A 32 12.01 -18.73 -19.71
CA VAL A 32 12.68 -17.58 -20.33
C VAL A 32 11.71 -16.40 -20.46
N LEU A 33 12.14 -15.20 -20.04
CA LEU A 33 11.45 -13.94 -20.30
C LEU A 33 12.07 -13.21 -21.50
N SER A 34 11.25 -12.78 -22.46
CA SER A 34 11.68 -12.02 -23.63
C SER A 34 10.79 -10.78 -23.82
N PRO A 35 11.25 -9.57 -23.49
CA PRO A 35 10.48 -8.35 -23.62
C PRO A 35 10.56 -7.78 -25.03
N MET A 36 9.58 -6.96 -25.42
CA MET A 36 9.60 -6.25 -26.69
C MET A 36 10.86 -5.38 -26.82
N GLY A 37 11.65 -5.61 -27.87
CA GLY A 37 12.79 -4.76 -28.21
C GLY A 37 14.10 -5.10 -27.49
N GLU A 38 14.11 -6.09 -26.59
CA GLU A 38 15.35 -6.63 -26.00
C GLU A 38 15.51 -8.13 -26.27
N GLY A 39 16.69 -8.67 -25.94
CA GLY A 39 16.93 -10.11 -25.98
C GLY A 39 16.35 -10.84 -24.78
N ARG A 40 16.68 -12.12 -24.65
CA ARG A 40 16.31 -12.94 -23.50
C ARG A 40 16.89 -12.37 -22.20
N ILE A 41 16.07 -12.32 -21.17
CA ILE A 41 16.45 -11.79 -19.85
C ILE A 41 16.86 -12.96 -18.96
N MET A 42 18.03 -12.84 -18.34
CA MET A 42 18.50 -13.82 -17.37
C MET A 42 17.89 -13.54 -16.00
N PRO A 43 17.24 -14.53 -15.36
CA PRO A 43 16.71 -14.35 -14.02
C PRO A 43 17.81 -14.29 -12.97
N VAL A 44 17.55 -13.52 -11.92
CA VAL A 44 18.35 -13.47 -10.68
C VAL A 44 17.56 -14.16 -9.58
N LYS A 45 18.17 -15.13 -8.89
CA LYS A 45 17.55 -15.75 -7.71
C LYS A 45 17.63 -14.77 -6.53
N LEU A 46 16.47 -14.36 -6.00
CA LEU A 46 16.38 -13.48 -4.84
C LEU A 46 16.44 -14.24 -3.52
N ALA A 47 15.80 -15.42 -3.48
CA ALA A 47 15.68 -16.23 -2.28
C ALA A 47 15.34 -17.68 -2.62
N GLU A 48 15.59 -18.56 -1.65
CA GLU A 48 15.20 -19.95 -1.68
C GLU A 48 14.67 -20.34 -0.30
N LYS A 49 13.39 -20.73 -0.23
CA LYS A 49 12.67 -21.04 1.01
C LYS A 49 11.58 -22.07 0.76
N PHE A 50 11.44 -23.03 1.67
CA PHE A 50 10.34 -24.00 1.69
C PHE A 50 10.08 -24.66 0.33
N ASP A 51 11.15 -25.22 -0.27
CA ASP A 51 11.15 -25.90 -1.58
C ASP A 51 10.74 -25.01 -2.77
N ARG A 52 10.92 -23.69 -2.63
CA ARG A 52 10.62 -22.70 -3.68
C ARG A 52 11.83 -21.82 -3.96
N SER A 53 12.00 -21.50 -5.23
CA SER A 53 12.94 -20.49 -5.70
C SER A 53 12.18 -19.24 -6.14
N TYR A 54 12.65 -18.08 -5.71
CA TYR A 54 12.08 -16.77 -6.04
C TYR A 54 13.01 -16.05 -7.01
N TRP A 55 12.53 -15.81 -8.23
CA TRP A 55 13.31 -15.28 -9.33
C TRP A 55 12.85 -13.89 -9.73
N ARG A 56 13.79 -12.99 -9.96
CA ARG A 56 13.54 -11.68 -10.52
C ARG A 56 14.09 -11.59 -11.94
N TYR A 57 13.28 -11.06 -12.84
CA TYR A 57 13.71 -10.57 -14.14
C TYR A 57 13.70 -9.05 -14.10
N ASP A 58 14.83 -8.41 -14.41
CA ASP A 58 14.91 -6.97 -14.59
C ASP A 58 14.99 -6.67 -16.09
N PHE A 59 14.07 -5.88 -16.63
CA PHE A 59 13.98 -5.58 -18.06
C PHE A 59 13.37 -4.20 -18.32
N THR A 60 13.45 -3.73 -19.57
CA THR A 60 12.71 -2.54 -19.98
C THR A 60 11.73 -2.82 -21.11
N LEU A 61 10.72 -1.98 -21.20
CA LEU A 61 9.78 -1.94 -22.31
C LEU A 61 9.81 -0.56 -22.95
N PRO A 62 9.69 -0.45 -24.28
CA PRO A 62 9.63 0.85 -24.95
C PRO A 62 8.41 1.63 -24.47
N GLN A 63 8.55 2.94 -24.30
CA GLN A 63 7.43 3.82 -23.95
C GLN A 63 6.57 4.10 -25.19
N GLN A 64 5.74 3.14 -25.56
CA GLN A 64 4.84 3.22 -26.71
C GLN A 64 3.62 2.32 -26.54
N ALA A 65 2.58 2.57 -27.32
CA ALA A 65 1.43 1.69 -27.40
C ALA A 65 1.82 0.28 -27.87
N GLY A 66 1.18 -0.74 -27.27
CA GLY A 66 1.36 -2.13 -27.67
C GLY A 66 2.69 -2.76 -27.22
N ALA A 67 3.30 -2.27 -26.14
CA ALA A 67 4.42 -2.98 -25.52
C ALA A 67 3.97 -4.32 -24.91
N TRP A 68 4.89 -5.26 -24.82
CA TRP A 68 4.60 -6.63 -24.39
C TRP A 68 5.87 -7.36 -23.91
N TYR A 69 5.69 -8.48 -23.23
CA TYR A 69 6.74 -9.47 -23.00
C TYR A 69 6.19 -10.89 -23.12
N ASP A 70 7.07 -11.82 -23.48
CA ASP A 70 6.78 -13.25 -23.45
C ASP A 70 7.42 -13.89 -22.23
N LEU A 71 6.73 -14.85 -21.61
CA LEU A 71 7.26 -15.74 -20.59
C LEU A 71 7.02 -17.19 -21.01
N GLY A 72 8.07 -17.88 -21.43
CA GLY A 72 7.92 -19.18 -22.06
C GLY A 72 7.12 -19.07 -23.36
N GLU A 73 5.94 -19.69 -23.40
CA GLU A 73 5.02 -19.64 -24.55
C GLU A 73 3.88 -18.63 -24.37
N GLU A 74 3.78 -17.99 -23.20
CA GLU A 74 2.70 -17.05 -22.89
C GLU A 74 3.09 -15.61 -23.25
N HIS A 75 2.15 -14.87 -23.85
CA HIS A 75 2.32 -13.48 -24.30
C HIS A 75 1.50 -12.52 -23.43
N PHE A 76 2.14 -11.46 -22.95
CA PHE A 76 1.53 -10.49 -22.05
C PHE A 76 1.65 -9.06 -22.61
N PRO A 77 0.52 -8.42 -22.98
CA PRO A 77 0.52 -6.99 -23.27
C PRO A 77 0.70 -6.19 -21.99
N VAL A 78 1.45 -5.07 -22.09
CA VAL A 78 1.71 -4.15 -20.99
C VAL A 78 1.54 -2.72 -21.49
N SER A 79 0.76 -1.91 -20.78
CA SER A 79 0.59 -0.49 -21.11
C SER A 79 1.75 0.34 -20.56
N THR A 80 2.68 0.72 -21.43
CA THR A 80 3.85 1.57 -21.08
C THR A 80 3.86 2.90 -21.83
N ASP A 81 2.77 3.23 -22.52
CA ASP A 81 2.60 4.55 -23.12
C ASP A 81 2.25 5.57 -22.03
N PHE A 82 3.28 6.07 -21.35
CA PHE A 82 3.17 7.17 -20.38
C PHE A 82 3.06 8.53 -21.08
N GLY A 83 2.55 8.58 -22.31
CA GLY A 83 2.29 9.82 -23.07
C GLY A 83 1.10 10.60 -22.52
N ASP A 84 0.48 11.46 -23.33
CA ASP A 84 -0.54 12.40 -22.88
C ASP A 84 -1.80 11.75 -22.27
N ASN A 85 -2.05 10.48 -22.57
CA ASN A 85 -3.18 9.73 -22.03
C ASN A 85 -2.66 8.54 -21.24
N LEU A 86 -3.00 8.45 -19.97
CA LEU A 86 -2.69 7.29 -19.14
C LEU A 86 -3.77 7.07 -18.09
N ASP A 87 -3.87 5.83 -17.63
CA ASP A 87 -4.77 5.43 -16.56
C ASP A 87 -4.00 4.67 -15.50
N LEU A 88 -4.25 5.00 -14.24
CA LEU A 88 -3.71 4.32 -13.07
C LEU A 88 -4.90 3.77 -12.26
N ALA A 89 -4.67 2.65 -11.58
CA ALA A 89 -5.60 2.14 -10.59
C ALA A 89 -4.95 2.15 -9.21
N PHE A 90 -5.69 2.54 -8.17
CA PHE A 90 -5.26 2.49 -6.79
C PHE A 90 -6.16 1.54 -5.99
N VAL A 91 -5.54 0.62 -5.26
CA VAL A 91 -6.19 -0.43 -4.49
C VAL A 91 -5.58 -0.54 -3.10
N SER A 92 -6.39 -0.90 -2.11
CA SER A 92 -5.94 -1.19 -0.74
C SER A 92 -6.96 -2.10 -0.03
N CYS A 93 -6.57 -2.69 1.11
CA CYS A 93 -7.43 -3.54 1.93
C CYS A 93 -7.99 -4.75 1.14
N ASN A 94 -7.08 -5.60 0.67
CA ASN A 94 -7.33 -6.75 -0.19
C ASN A 94 -7.56 -8.06 0.60
N GLY A 95 -8.42 -8.04 1.62
CA GLY A 95 -8.78 -9.24 2.36
C GLY A 95 -9.72 -8.94 3.52
N GLN A 96 -9.72 -9.79 4.54
CA GLN A 96 -10.38 -9.58 5.84
C GLN A 96 -9.66 -10.43 6.89
N GLU A 97 -9.76 -10.07 8.16
CA GLU A 97 -8.94 -10.63 9.24
C GLU A 97 -9.20 -12.13 9.49
N GLN A 98 -10.43 -12.60 9.21
CA GLN A 98 -10.81 -13.99 9.42
C GLN A 98 -11.55 -14.57 8.20
N GLY A 99 -11.12 -15.76 7.78
CA GLY A 99 -11.81 -16.53 6.73
C GLY A 99 -11.82 -15.87 5.35
N ASP A 100 -10.92 -14.93 5.06
CA ASP A 100 -10.88 -14.29 3.73
C ASP A 100 -10.72 -15.31 2.60
N LEU A 101 -9.79 -16.25 2.78
CA LEU A 101 -9.49 -17.29 1.81
C LEU A 101 -10.57 -18.39 1.71
N ASP A 102 -11.52 -18.41 2.65
CA ASP A 102 -12.67 -19.33 2.63
C ASP A 102 -13.86 -18.75 1.85
N ARG A 103 -13.81 -17.46 1.47
CA ARG A 103 -14.89 -16.80 0.74
C ARG A 103 -14.99 -17.33 -0.69
N PRO A 104 -16.21 -17.42 -1.26
CA PRO A 104 -16.35 -17.67 -2.69
C PRO A 104 -15.58 -16.64 -3.51
N ILE A 105 -14.72 -17.09 -4.43
CA ILE A 105 -13.85 -16.22 -5.23
C ILE A 105 -14.65 -15.13 -5.94
N ALA A 106 -15.80 -15.45 -6.53
CA ALA A 106 -16.67 -14.48 -7.20
C ALA A 106 -17.15 -13.34 -6.29
N GLN A 107 -17.33 -13.61 -4.99
CA GLN A 107 -17.71 -12.59 -4.01
C GLN A 107 -16.50 -11.78 -3.56
N ARG A 108 -15.40 -12.46 -3.19
CA ARG A 108 -14.16 -11.81 -2.74
C ARG A 108 -13.61 -10.87 -3.81
N ASN A 109 -13.53 -11.35 -5.05
CA ASN A 109 -12.89 -10.67 -6.18
C ASN A 109 -13.87 -9.88 -7.05
N ALA A 110 -15.07 -9.55 -6.58
CA ALA A 110 -16.07 -8.83 -7.38
C ALA A 110 -15.52 -7.53 -7.99
N LEU A 111 -14.83 -6.70 -7.19
CA LEU A 111 -14.20 -5.46 -7.68
C LEU A 111 -12.89 -5.70 -8.44
N TRP A 112 -12.16 -6.78 -8.15
CA TRP A 112 -11.03 -7.17 -8.98
C TRP A 112 -11.48 -7.59 -10.38
N ALA A 113 -12.65 -8.21 -10.52
CA ALA A 113 -13.26 -8.55 -11.81
C ALA A 113 -13.70 -7.29 -12.56
N ASP A 114 -14.30 -6.32 -11.87
CA ASP A 114 -14.60 -5.00 -12.44
C ASP A 114 -13.33 -4.29 -12.92
N LEU A 115 -12.26 -4.30 -12.12
CA LEU A 115 -10.96 -3.72 -12.48
C LEU A 115 -10.32 -4.43 -13.69
N CYS A 116 -10.43 -5.76 -13.80
CA CYS A 116 -9.99 -6.50 -14.99
C CYS A 116 -10.77 -6.06 -16.23
N HIS A 117 -12.09 -5.93 -16.12
CA HIS A 117 -12.91 -5.46 -17.23
C HIS A 117 -12.53 -4.04 -17.65
N GLY A 118 -12.29 -3.15 -16.68
CA GLY A 118 -11.76 -1.81 -16.93
C GLY A 118 -10.44 -1.83 -17.68
N HIS A 119 -9.50 -2.69 -17.27
CA HIS A 119 -8.21 -2.86 -17.95
C HIS A 119 -8.36 -3.35 -19.39
N ASP A 120 -9.27 -4.28 -19.65
CA ASP A 120 -9.52 -4.81 -21.00
C ASP A 120 -10.10 -3.75 -21.95
N VAL A 121 -10.86 -2.78 -21.41
CA VAL A 121 -11.43 -1.66 -22.18
C VAL A 121 -10.43 -0.52 -22.34
N LYS A 122 -9.75 -0.14 -21.25
CA LYS A 122 -8.79 0.97 -21.19
C LYS A 122 -7.59 0.55 -20.31
N PRO A 123 -6.48 0.08 -20.92
CA PRO A 123 -5.38 -0.51 -20.18
C PRO A 123 -4.69 0.44 -19.19
N PHE A 124 -4.75 0.10 -17.91
CA PHE A 124 -3.95 0.75 -16.87
C PHE A 124 -2.44 0.61 -17.12
N SER A 125 -1.71 1.71 -16.93
CA SER A 125 -0.25 1.75 -17.02
C SER A 125 0.44 1.36 -15.71
N LEU A 126 -0.18 1.61 -14.56
CA LEU A 126 0.30 1.18 -13.25
C LEU A 126 -0.84 0.79 -12.31
N LEU A 127 -0.53 -0.13 -11.39
CA LEU A 127 -1.39 -0.50 -10.26
C LEU A 127 -0.71 -0.07 -8.96
N LEU A 128 -1.30 0.91 -8.27
CA LEU A 128 -0.81 1.45 -7.01
C LEU A 128 -1.45 0.69 -5.86
N HIS A 129 -0.64 0.06 -5.00
CA HIS A 129 -1.11 -0.71 -3.85
C HIS A 129 -0.81 0.04 -2.56
N GLY A 130 -1.86 0.53 -1.91
CA GLY A 130 -1.78 1.44 -0.76
C GLY A 130 -1.58 0.81 0.60
N GLY A 131 -1.26 -0.48 0.70
CA GLY A 131 -1.22 -1.23 1.97
C GLY A 131 -2.34 -2.26 2.10
N ASP A 132 -2.15 -3.22 3.01
CA ASP A 132 -3.03 -4.37 3.26
C ASP A 132 -3.24 -5.22 2.00
N GLN A 133 -2.14 -5.63 1.38
CA GLN A 133 -2.17 -6.48 0.19
C GLN A 133 -2.51 -7.92 0.55
N ILE A 134 -2.15 -8.33 1.77
CA ILE A 134 -2.64 -9.53 2.45
C ILE A 134 -3.19 -9.15 3.83
N TYR A 135 -4.10 -9.98 4.36
CA TYR A 135 -4.54 -9.90 5.76
C TYR A 135 -3.90 -11.04 6.55
N ALA A 136 -2.75 -10.76 7.16
CA ALA A 136 -1.90 -11.78 7.77
C ALA A 136 -2.29 -12.13 9.22
N ASP A 137 -3.42 -11.65 9.73
CA ASP A 137 -3.82 -11.77 11.15
C ASP A 137 -3.93 -13.22 11.64
N MET A 138 -4.17 -14.17 10.74
CA MET A 138 -4.19 -15.59 11.07
C MET A 138 -2.81 -16.17 11.41
N VAL A 139 -1.74 -15.38 11.30
CA VAL A 139 -0.37 -15.75 11.73
C VAL A 139 -0.34 -16.20 13.19
N TRP A 140 -1.23 -15.69 14.06
CA TRP A 140 -1.36 -16.11 15.45
C TRP A 140 -1.69 -17.62 15.62
N GLN A 141 -2.12 -18.28 14.54
CA GLN A 141 -2.55 -19.66 14.50
C GLN A 141 -1.60 -20.55 13.66
N CYS A 142 -0.47 -20.02 13.17
CA CYS A 142 0.44 -20.75 12.29
C CYS A 142 1.27 -21.84 13.00
N HIS A 143 1.43 -21.75 14.33
CA HIS A 143 2.22 -22.69 15.13
C HIS A 143 1.65 -22.82 16.56
N PRO A 144 1.65 -24.02 17.18
CA PRO A 144 1.13 -24.21 18.54
C PRO A 144 1.75 -23.27 19.58
N ASP A 145 3.06 -23.02 19.50
CA ASP A 145 3.75 -22.12 20.45
C ASP A 145 3.42 -20.64 20.22
N ILE A 146 3.18 -20.22 18.97
CA ILE A 146 2.68 -18.87 18.66
C ILE A 146 1.28 -18.70 19.25
N THR A 147 0.40 -19.71 19.08
CA THR A 147 -0.94 -19.70 19.66
C THR A 147 -0.91 -19.68 21.19
N ALA A 148 -0.02 -20.46 21.81
CA ALA A 148 0.16 -20.46 23.26
C ALA A 148 0.70 -19.11 23.75
N TRP A 149 1.69 -18.54 23.06
CA TRP A 149 2.26 -17.24 23.36
C TRP A 149 1.22 -16.12 23.28
N HIS A 150 0.40 -16.11 22.23
CA HIS A 150 -0.64 -15.10 22.03
C HIS A 150 -1.63 -15.06 23.21
N LYS A 151 -1.96 -16.24 23.77
CA LYS A 151 -2.86 -16.41 24.93
C LYS A 151 -2.17 -16.22 26.30
N ALA A 152 -0.85 -16.10 26.33
CA ALA A 152 -0.09 -16.03 27.57
C ALA A 152 -0.22 -14.67 28.27
N SER A 153 0.10 -14.63 29.57
CA SER A 153 0.17 -13.38 30.33
C SER A 153 1.30 -12.48 29.82
N ASN A 154 1.21 -11.17 30.04
CA ASN A 154 2.26 -10.23 29.61
C ASN A 154 3.65 -10.55 30.19
N SER A 155 3.72 -11.08 31.41
CA SER A 155 5.00 -11.53 31.99
C SER A 155 5.59 -12.70 31.20
N ALA A 156 4.76 -13.70 30.91
CA ALA A 156 5.16 -14.86 30.12
C ALA A 156 5.53 -14.50 28.68
N LYS A 157 4.77 -13.58 28.04
CA LYS A 157 5.08 -13.07 26.70
C LYS A 157 6.46 -12.42 26.63
N LYS A 158 6.82 -11.62 27.64
CA LYS A 158 8.12 -10.95 27.75
C LYS A 158 9.29 -11.91 27.94
N SER A 159 9.09 -13.02 28.64
CA SER A 159 10.12 -14.04 28.87
C SER A 159 10.24 -15.08 27.77
N ALA A 160 9.31 -15.10 26.81
CA ALA A 160 9.30 -16.09 25.75
C ALA A 160 10.44 -15.87 24.75
N ILE A 161 10.98 -16.97 24.25
CA ILE A 161 12.00 -16.99 23.20
C ILE A 161 11.30 -17.25 21.87
N PHE A 162 11.77 -16.61 20.81
CA PHE A 162 11.35 -16.93 19.44
C PHE A 162 12.29 -18.01 18.91
N THR A 163 11.78 -19.23 18.73
CA THR A 163 12.59 -20.37 18.27
C THR A 163 12.70 -20.42 16.76
N ASP A 164 13.63 -21.22 16.23
CA ASP A 164 13.79 -21.40 14.79
C ASP A 164 12.55 -22.05 14.15
N GLU A 165 11.87 -22.96 14.86
CA GLU A 165 10.63 -23.57 14.38
C GLU A 165 9.49 -22.54 14.29
N MET A 166 9.41 -21.60 15.24
CA MET A 166 8.47 -20.48 15.16
C MET A 166 8.83 -19.57 13.99
N ALA A 167 10.11 -19.28 13.78
CA ALA A 167 10.59 -18.45 12.67
C ALA A 167 10.21 -19.06 11.31
N ASP A 168 10.46 -20.34 11.11
CA ASP A 168 10.11 -21.04 9.87
C ASP A 168 8.59 -21.11 9.67
N ALA A 169 7.81 -21.41 10.71
CA ALA A 169 6.35 -21.50 10.60
C ALA A 169 5.73 -20.14 10.23
N VAL A 170 6.18 -19.06 10.87
CA VAL A 170 5.71 -17.70 10.62
C VAL A 170 6.12 -17.25 9.21
N LEU A 171 7.38 -17.43 8.81
CA LEU A 171 7.83 -17.02 7.48
C LEU A 171 7.10 -17.81 6.38
N LYS A 172 6.92 -19.12 6.59
CA LYS A 172 6.16 -19.96 5.67
C LYS A 172 4.72 -19.47 5.53
N PHE A 173 4.08 -19.09 6.65
CA PHE A 173 2.72 -18.53 6.63
C PHE A 173 2.63 -17.30 5.73
N TYR A 174 3.49 -16.29 5.90
CA TYR A 174 3.45 -15.08 5.07
C TYR A 174 3.68 -15.40 3.58
N LEU A 175 4.71 -16.19 3.26
CA LEU A 175 5.03 -16.54 1.88
C LEU A 175 3.93 -17.36 1.19
N ASP A 176 3.31 -18.30 1.91
CA ASP A 176 2.13 -19.03 1.43
C ASP A 176 0.96 -18.07 1.19
N HIS A 177 0.70 -17.15 2.12
CA HIS A 177 -0.40 -16.20 2.02
C HIS A 177 -0.27 -15.31 0.77
N TYR A 178 0.90 -14.71 0.54
CA TYR A 178 1.14 -13.93 -0.69
C TYR A 178 0.94 -14.76 -1.95
N ILE A 179 1.50 -15.98 -2.00
CA ILE A 179 1.38 -16.84 -3.18
C ILE A 179 -0.09 -17.19 -3.44
N ILE A 180 -0.86 -17.53 -2.41
CA ILE A 180 -2.29 -17.84 -2.55
C ILE A 180 -3.05 -16.62 -3.08
N VAL A 181 -2.92 -15.47 -2.43
CA VAL A 181 -3.67 -14.25 -2.79
C VAL A 181 -3.29 -13.75 -4.17
N TYR A 182 -2.00 -13.69 -4.51
CA TYR A 182 -1.55 -13.19 -5.81
C TYR A 182 -1.84 -14.17 -6.95
N SER A 183 -2.04 -15.46 -6.63
CA SER A 183 -2.44 -16.48 -7.61
C SER A 183 -3.96 -16.61 -7.75
N LEU A 184 -4.76 -15.85 -6.98
CA LEU A 184 -6.20 -15.82 -7.20
C LEU A 184 -6.49 -15.29 -8.61
N PRO A 185 -7.59 -15.77 -9.25
CA PRO A 185 -8.04 -15.21 -10.52
C PRO A 185 -8.26 -13.70 -10.41
N GLN A 186 -8.31 -12.98 -11.53
CA GLN A 186 -8.33 -11.51 -11.58
C GLN A 186 -7.07 -10.82 -11.05
N ILE A 187 -6.61 -11.14 -9.83
CA ILE A 187 -5.36 -10.60 -9.27
C ILE A 187 -4.18 -11.07 -10.11
N ALA A 188 -4.04 -12.37 -10.34
CA ALA A 188 -2.97 -12.92 -11.19
C ALA A 188 -3.01 -12.35 -12.62
N TYR A 189 -4.22 -12.11 -13.16
CA TYR A 189 -4.41 -11.54 -14.49
C TYR A 189 -3.81 -10.13 -14.61
N LEU A 190 -4.13 -9.25 -13.65
CA LEU A 190 -3.64 -7.88 -13.60
C LEU A 190 -2.16 -7.82 -13.21
N MET A 191 -1.73 -8.59 -12.21
CA MET A 191 -0.34 -8.61 -11.74
C MET A 191 0.64 -9.04 -12.84
N ALA A 192 0.20 -9.81 -13.83
CA ALA A 192 1.02 -10.20 -14.99
C ALA A 192 1.02 -9.15 -16.13
N ARG A 193 0.13 -8.14 -16.11
CA ARG A 193 -0.07 -7.18 -17.22
C ARG A 193 0.10 -5.72 -16.83
N VAL A 194 -0.06 -5.40 -15.55
CA VAL A 194 0.00 -4.03 -15.01
C VAL A 194 1.13 -3.97 -13.98
N PRO A 195 2.21 -3.21 -14.26
CA PRO A 195 3.30 -3.03 -13.31
C PRO A 195 2.79 -2.41 -12.02
N SER A 196 3.03 -3.09 -10.91
CA SER A 196 2.58 -2.66 -9.59
C SER A 196 3.64 -1.83 -8.87
N VAL A 197 3.21 -0.85 -8.10
CA VAL A 197 4.05 -0.14 -7.12
C VAL A 197 3.33 -0.20 -5.78
N MET A 198 4.03 -0.65 -4.74
CA MET A 198 3.38 -1.09 -3.51
C MET A 198 4.03 -0.52 -2.26
N MET A 199 3.21 -0.22 -1.27
CA MET A 199 3.63 -0.05 0.13
C MET A 199 2.89 -1.07 1.01
N TRP A 200 3.40 -1.32 2.20
CA TRP A 200 2.73 -2.14 3.21
C TRP A 200 1.97 -1.29 4.24
N ASP A 201 0.97 -1.91 4.87
CA ASP A 201 0.37 -1.46 6.12
C ASP A 201 0.48 -2.53 7.22
N ASP A 202 -0.25 -2.38 8.32
CA ASP A 202 -0.14 -3.30 9.45
C ASP A 202 -0.71 -4.68 9.17
N HIS A 203 -1.78 -4.87 8.39
CA HIS A 203 -2.26 -6.23 8.12
C HIS A 203 -1.32 -7.06 7.22
N ASP A 204 -0.37 -6.42 6.53
CA ASP A 204 0.76 -7.13 5.89
C ASP A 204 1.74 -7.71 6.93
N ILE A 205 1.68 -7.25 8.18
CA ILE A 205 2.41 -7.74 9.35
C ILE A 205 1.42 -8.49 10.28
N PHE A 206 0.67 -7.77 11.08
CA PHE A 206 -0.53 -8.16 11.82
C PHE A 206 -1.19 -6.90 12.39
N ASP A 207 -2.51 -6.96 12.62
CA ASP A 207 -3.35 -5.88 13.18
C ASP A 207 -2.65 -5.05 14.28
N GLY A 208 -2.57 -3.74 14.07
CA GLY A 208 -2.08 -2.76 15.03
C GLY A 208 -0.56 -2.69 15.20
N TRP A 209 0.24 -3.21 14.26
CA TRP A 209 1.71 -3.09 14.33
C TRP A 209 2.13 -1.61 14.43
N GLY A 210 2.71 -1.26 15.59
CA GLY A 210 3.06 0.12 15.92
C GLY A 210 2.28 0.69 17.10
N SER A 211 1.09 0.17 17.40
CA SER A 211 0.17 0.80 18.36
C SER A 211 -0.01 0.02 19.67
N HIS A 212 0.38 -1.26 19.69
CA HIS A 212 0.32 -2.12 20.87
C HIS A 212 1.06 -1.54 22.09
N ALA A 213 0.37 -1.50 23.23
CA ALA A 213 0.95 -1.01 24.49
C ALA A 213 1.88 -2.03 25.18
N GLY A 214 2.57 -1.59 26.24
CA GLY A 214 3.25 -2.48 27.19
C GLY A 214 4.59 -3.04 26.73
N GLY A 215 5.15 -2.49 25.65
CA GLY A 215 6.40 -2.94 25.07
C GLY A 215 6.23 -4.24 24.26
N PHE A 216 5.10 -4.38 23.57
CA PHE A 216 4.75 -5.59 22.81
C PHE A 216 5.68 -5.79 21.61
N GLN A 217 5.95 -4.72 20.86
CA GLN A 217 6.82 -4.75 19.68
C GLN A 217 8.27 -5.09 20.03
N GLU A 218 8.69 -4.96 21.29
CA GLU A 218 10.04 -5.29 21.76
C GLU A 218 10.17 -6.74 22.21
N MET A 219 9.06 -7.48 22.35
CA MET A 219 9.07 -8.88 22.74
C MET A 219 9.67 -9.74 21.62
N ALA A 220 10.46 -10.75 21.98
CA ALA A 220 11.22 -11.56 21.01
C ALA A 220 10.32 -12.18 19.93
N VAL A 221 9.17 -12.73 20.32
CA VAL A 221 8.22 -13.34 19.38
C VAL A 221 7.59 -12.30 18.45
N ALA A 222 7.16 -11.14 18.95
CA ALA A 222 6.59 -10.08 18.12
C ALA A 222 7.61 -9.52 17.12
N ARG A 223 8.87 -9.33 17.54
CA ARG A 223 9.96 -8.92 16.62
C ARG A 223 10.25 -9.98 15.57
N GLY A 224 10.32 -11.24 15.97
CA GLY A 224 10.51 -12.34 15.04
C GLY A 224 9.40 -12.43 13.99
N MET A 225 8.16 -12.15 14.39
CA MET A 225 7.03 -12.07 13.46
C MET A 225 7.15 -10.89 12.49
N TYR A 226 7.52 -9.71 12.99
CA TYR A 226 7.82 -8.57 12.14
C TYR A 226 8.97 -8.83 11.16
N ASP A 227 10.05 -9.47 11.60
CA ASP A 227 11.20 -9.80 10.73
C ASP A 227 10.79 -10.76 9.60
N ALA A 228 9.92 -11.72 9.89
CA ALA A 228 9.34 -12.62 8.89
C ALA A 228 8.39 -11.90 7.92
N ALA A 229 7.52 -11.02 8.42
CA ALA A 229 6.65 -10.19 7.59
C ALA A 229 7.46 -9.28 6.67
N ARG A 230 8.48 -8.60 7.21
CA ARG A 230 9.42 -7.76 6.46
C ARG A 230 10.13 -8.53 5.36
N TYR A 231 10.62 -9.74 5.66
CA TYR A 231 11.23 -10.62 4.67
C TYR A 231 10.27 -10.88 3.51
N ALA A 232 9.03 -11.26 3.83
CA ALA A 232 8.00 -11.54 2.83
C ALA A 232 7.61 -10.28 2.03
N PHE A 233 7.48 -9.13 2.67
CA PHE A 233 7.20 -7.84 2.02
C PHE A 233 8.29 -7.45 1.02
N MET A 234 9.57 -7.50 1.44
CA MET A 234 10.71 -7.23 0.57
C MET A 234 10.70 -8.13 -0.68
N LEU A 235 10.39 -9.41 -0.49
CA LEU A 235 10.38 -10.38 -1.57
C LEU A 235 9.16 -10.22 -2.50
N MET A 236 7.95 -10.15 -1.92
CA MET A 236 6.68 -10.32 -2.62
C MET A 236 6.03 -9.00 -3.06
N GLN A 237 6.24 -7.90 -2.33
CA GLN A 237 5.67 -6.58 -2.68
C GLN A 237 6.70 -5.61 -3.26
N LEU A 238 7.99 -5.80 -2.94
CA LEU A 238 9.05 -4.95 -3.47
C LEU A 238 9.93 -5.66 -4.50
N CYS A 239 9.87 -6.98 -4.66
CA CYS A 239 10.69 -7.76 -5.59
C CYS A 239 12.20 -7.47 -5.42
N ILE A 240 12.67 -7.52 -4.18
CA ILE A 240 14.08 -7.30 -3.80
C ILE A 240 14.59 -8.45 -2.93
N PRO A 241 15.91 -8.71 -2.91
CA PRO A 241 16.49 -9.71 -2.03
C PRO A 241 16.23 -9.33 -0.56
N PRO A 242 15.73 -10.25 0.29
CA PRO A 242 15.36 -9.95 1.67
C PRO A 242 16.51 -9.57 2.61
N ASP A 243 17.76 -9.83 2.20
CA ASP A 243 18.96 -9.40 2.92
C ASP A 243 19.34 -7.92 2.66
N GLY A 244 18.61 -7.23 1.78
CA GLY A 244 18.87 -5.84 1.41
C GLY A 244 20.15 -5.65 0.57
N SER A 245 20.75 -6.73 0.06
CA SER A 245 22.03 -6.69 -0.67
C SER A 245 21.98 -5.87 -1.96
N THR A 246 20.84 -5.90 -2.66
CA THR A 246 20.64 -5.18 -3.93
C THR A 246 19.30 -4.48 -3.92
N LEU A 247 19.30 -3.14 -3.87
CA LEU A 247 18.09 -2.33 -3.84
C LEU A 247 17.93 -1.53 -5.14
N PRO A 248 16.71 -1.43 -5.69
CA PRO A 248 16.42 -0.59 -6.84
C PRO A 248 16.78 0.86 -6.55
N GLU A 249 17.06 1.63 -7.60
CA GLU A 249 17.41 3.05 -7.52
C GLU A 249 16.39 3.84 -6.69
N GLY A 250 15.10 3.57 -6.91
CA GLY A 250 13.99 4.24 -6.27
C GLY A 250 13.85 4.02 -4.76
N ILE A 251 14.54 3.05 -4.14
CA ILE A 251 14.60 2.94 -2.66
C ILE A 251 15.75 3.81 -2.14
N TYR A 252 15.44 4.84 -1.35
CA TYR A 252 16.41 5.90 -1.04
C TYR A 252 17.37 5.55 0.11
N ASP A 253 16.95 4.68 1.03
CA ASP A 253 17.79 4.16 2.10
C ASP A 253 18.46 2.86 1.65
N LYS A 254 19.77 2.96 1.37
CA LYS A 254 20.56 1.80 0.92
C LYS A 254 20.96 0.86 2.05
N THR A 255 20.61 1.17 3.30
CA THR A 255 20.76 0.24 4.43
C THR A 255 19.54 -0.65 4.62
N ALA A 256 18.47 -0.43 3.84
CA ALA A 256 17.19 -1.12 3.99
C ALA A 256 16.63 -1.04 5.41
N ARG A 257 16.83 0.07 6.15
CA ARG A 257 16.13 0.32 7.42
C ARG A 257 14.76 0.93 7.16
N SER A 258 14.68 1.90 6.24
CA SER A 258 13.44 2.35 5.61
C SER A 258 13.31 1.76 4.22
N LEU A 259 12.09 1.35 3.85
CA LEU A 259 11.75 0.80 2.53
C LEU A 259 10.96 1.79 1.67
N GLY A 260 10.96 3.08 2.04
CA GLY A 260 10.31 4.13 1.29
C GLY A 260 10.95 4.30 -0.10
N TRP A 261 10.12 4.62 -1.09
CA TRP A 261 10.55 4.70 -2.48
C TRP A 261 9.92 5.85 -3.26
N ARG A 262 10.61 6.23 -4.34
CA ARG A 262 10.13 7.15 -5.38
C ARG A 262 10.42 6.58 -6.76
N TYR A 263 9.44 6.69 -7.66
CA TYR A 263 9.62 6.40 -9.08
C TYR A 263 9.04 7.54 -9.92
N ASP A 264 9.84 7.99 -10.90
CA ASP A 264 9.47 9.04 -11.83
C ASP A 264 9.04 8.45 -13.17
N TYR A 265 7.95 8.96 -13.71
CA TYR A 265 7.43 8.68 -15.05
C TYR A 265 7.19 10.03 -15.77
N PRO A 266 6.99 10.04 -17.09
CA PRO A 266 6.72 11.28 -17.82
C PRO A 266 5.46 12.00 -17.29
N GLY A 267 5.66 13.18 -16.70
CA GLY A 267 4.62 14.04 -16.13
C GLY A 267 4.05 13.59 -14.78
N ILE A 268 4.54 12.49 -14.18
CA ILE A 268 4.16 12.06 -12.82
C ILE A 268 5.33 11.52 -12.01
N THR A 269 5.31 11.82 -10.73
CA THR A 269 6.20 11.26 -9.72
C THR A 269 5.36 10.58 -8.66
N ILE A 270 5.64 9.31 -8.37
CA ILE A 270 4.94 8.55 -7.32
C ILE A 270 5.91 8.35 -6.16
N ILE A 271 5.47 8.70 -4.96
CA ILE A 271 6.26 8.62 -3.73
C ILE A 271 5.47 7.82 -2.70
N ALA A 272 6.12 6.83 -2.08
CA ALA A 272 5.58 6.13 -0.93
C ALA A 272 6.60 6.17 0.22
N PRO A 273 6.32 6.89 1.33
CA PRO A 273 7.09 6.76 2.55
C PRO A 273 6.85 5.39 3.20
N ASP A 274 7.74 5.00 4.10
CA ASP A 274 7.58 3.78 4.88
C ASP A 274 7.05 4.12 6.28
N LEU A 275 5.77 3.81 6.49
CA LEU A 275 5.05 4.13 7.73
C LEU A 275 5.06 2.98 8.74
N ARG A 276 5.74 1.86 8.47
CA ARG A 276 5.72 0.66 9.33
C ARG A 276 7.09 0.21 9.84
N SER A 277 8.18 0.42 9.08
CA SER A 277 9.51 -0.07 9.49
C SER A 277 10.01 0.48 10.82
N GLU A 278 9.78 1.78 11.06
CA GLU A 278 10.26 2.48 12.25
C GLU A 278 9.11 2.87 13.17
N ARG A 279 7.90 2.36 12.90
CA ARG A 279 6.70 2.74 13.63
C ARG A 279 6.77 2.32 15.09
N ARG A 280 6.43 3.27 15.95
CA ARG A 280 6.21 3.10 17.38
C ARG A 280 4.91 3.78 17.78
N ARG A 281 4.45 3.50 19.00
CA ARG A 281 3.22 4.07 19.54
C ARG A 281 3.22 5.60 19.64
N ASP A 282 4.40 6.22 19.61
CA ASP A 282 4.60 7.67 19.64
C ASP A 282 5.27 8.23 18.38
N ALA A 283 5.54 7.40 17.36
CA ALA A 283 6.17 7.83 16.12
C ALA A 283 5.69 7.03 14.90
N LEU A 284 5.17 7.72 13.88
CA LEU A 284 4.80 7.07 12.61
C LEU A 284 6.02 6.72 11.77
N MET A 285 7.01 7.61 11.75
CA MET A 285 8.29 7.39 11.08
C MET A 285 9.44 7.70 12.04
N GLY A 286 10.53 6.95 11.91
CA GLY A 286 11.77 7.27 12.61
C GLY A 286 12.57 8.34 11.86
N ASP A 287 13.73 8.71 12.42
CA ASP A 287 14.61 9.72 11.83
C ASP A 287 15.07 9.33 10.42
N VAL A 288 15.26 8.03 10.15
CA VAL A 288 15.69 7.55 8.83
C VAL A 288 14.57 7.72 7.82
N GLY A 289 13.34 7.29 8.14
CA GLY A 289 12.16 7.43 7.30
C GLY A 289 11.87 8.89 6.96
N TRP A 290 11.94 9.79 7.95
CA TRP A 290 11.82 11.24 7.72
C TRP A 290 12.91 11.78 6.82
N HIS A 291 14.18 11.42 7.07
CA HIS A 291 15.28 11.84 6.22
C HIS A 291 15.12 11.34 4.77
N MET A 292 14.61 10.12 4.60
CA MET A 292 14.34 9.55 3.28
C MET A 292 13.19 10.27 2.58
N LEU A 293 12.08 10.54 3.27
CA LEU A 293 10.95 11.30 2.70
C LEU A 293 11.40 12.68 2.21
N GLU A 294 12.14 13.42 3.04
CA GLU A 294 12.69 14.73 2.66
C GLU A 294 13.63 14.65 1.45
N LYS A 295 14.36 13.54 1.29
CA LYS A 295 15.23 13.31 0.14
C LYS A 295 14.43 12.94 -1.11
N MET A 296 13.36 12.15 -0.96
CA MET A 296 12.48 11.72 -2.05
C MET A 296 11.71 12.87 -2.68
N VAL A 297 11.31 13.88 -1.89
CA VAL A 297 10.54 15.02 -2.41
C VAL A 297 11.41 16.13 -3.03
N ARG A 298 12.74 16.07 -2.85
CA ARG A 298 13.67 17.02 -3.48
C ARG A 298 13.89 16.69 -4.96
N ASN A 299 14.14 17.72 -5.77
CA ASN A 299 14.45 17.60 -7.19
C ASN A 299 13.43 16.72 -7.94
N VAL A 300 12.14 16.87 -7.62
CA VAL A 300 11.08 16.35 -8.47
C VAL A 300 11.13 17.12 -9.80
N PRO A 301 11.05 16.46 -10.97
CA PRO A 301 11.02 17.16 -12.25
C PRO A 301 9.87 18.17 -12.24
N GLN A 302 10.13 19.44 -12.55
CA GLN A 302 9.13 20.50 -12.39
C GLN A 302 7.84 20.25 -13.20
N SER A 303 7.97 19.60 -14.37
CA SER A 303 6.84 19.16 -15.19
C SER A 303 5.95 18.08 -14.55
N ASN A 304 6.34 17.49 -13.43
CA ASN A 304 5.65 16.36 -12.82
C ASN A 304 4.69 16.80 -11.72
N ARG A 305 3.49 16.20 -11.77
CA ARG A 305 2.59 16.08 -10.62
C ARG A 305 3.13 15.04 -9.66
N ILE A 306 2.85 15.19 -8.36
CA ILE A 306 3.20 14.22 -7.33
C ILE A 306 1.95 13.48 -6.86
N LEU A 307 2.01 12.14 -6.94
CA LEU A 307 1.10 11.24 -6.25
C LEU A 307 1.81 10.67 -5.02
N LEU A 308 1.42 11.12 -3.84
CA LEU A 308 2.00 10.68 -2.57
C LEU A 308 1.10 9.63 -1.93
N MET A 309 1.60 8.41 -1.80
CA MET A 309 0.88 7.34 -1.10
C MET A 309 1.09 7.47 0.41
N SER A 310 0.05 7.21 1.19
CA SER A 310 0.12 7.11 2.65
C SER A 310 -0.85 6.01 3.07
N SER A 311 -0.33 4.95 3.67
CA SER A 311 -1.13 3.74 3.97
C SER A 311 -2.31 4.08 4.89
N VAL A 312 -2.03 4.86 5.94
CA VAL A 312 -3.04 5.52 6.77
C VAL A 312 -3.38 6.95 6.28
N PRO A 313 -4.66 7.37 6.25
CA PRO A 313 -5.07 8.71 5.83
C PRO A 313 -4.46 9.86 6.65
N ALA A 314 -3.79 10.82 5.99
CA ALA A 314 -3.24 12.01 6.63
C ALA A 314 -4.30 13.07 6.99
N ILE A 315 -5.37 13.15 6.21
CA ILE A 315 -6.54 13.99 6.47
C ILE A 315 -7.67 13.08 6.94
N GLY A 316 -8.18 13.34 8.14
CA GLY A 316 -9.12 12.45 8.82
C GLY A 316 -10.00 13.19 9.83
N PRO A 317 -10.93 12.47 10.49
CA PRO A 317 -11.81 13.07 11.48
C PRO A 317 -11.04 13.43 12.74
N ARG A 318 -11.63 14.26 13.62
CA ARG A 318 -11.00 14.65 14.88
C ARG A 318 -11.00 13.51 15.90
N LEU A 319 -10.03 12.61 15.79
CA LEU A 319 -9.88 11.45 16.67
C LEU A 319 -9.55 11.84 18.12
N SER A 320 -8.93 13.00 18.34
CA SER A 320 -8.64 13.52 19.69
C SER A 320 -9.88 13.68 20.58
N VAL A 321 -11.06 13.93 20.03
CA VAL A 321 -12.32 13.98 20.81
C VAL A 321 -12.79 12.58 21.20
N VAL A 322 -12.64 11.60 20.31
CA VAL A 322 -12.99 10.20 20.56
C VAL A 322 -12.04 9.58 21.59
N GLU A 323 -10.73 9.79 21.44
CA GLU A 323 -9.72 9.37 22.42
C GLU A 323 -10.03 9.91 23.83
N ALA A 324 -10.44 11.17 23.95
CA ALA A 324 -10.77 11.77 25.24
C ALA A 324 -11.99 11.12 25.92
N ILE A 325 -12.98 10.71 25.11
CA ILE A 325 -14.21 10.07 25.58
C ILE A 325 -13.93 8.60 25.94
N LEU A 326 -13.12 7.90 25.14
CA LEU A 326 -12.74 6.49 25.37
C LEU A 326 -11.82 6.30 26.58
N GLN A 327 -10.96 7.28 26.90
CA GLN A 327 -10.12 7.25 28.11
C GLN A 327 -10.92 7.18 29.43
N VAL A 328 -12.21 7.53 29.39
CA VAL A 328 -13.12 7.51 30.56
C VAL A 328 -13.94 6.21 30.62
N MET A 329 -13.91 5.38 29.56
CA MET A 329 -14.69 4.15 29.46
C MET A 329 -13.84 2.89 29.71
N PRO A 330 -14.20 2.02 30.67
CA PRO A 330 -13.54 0.72 30.83
C PRO A 330 -13.77 -0.17 29.60
N ARG A 331 -12.71 -0.87 29.12
CA ARG A 331 -12.69 -1.81 27.97
C ARG A 331 -12.61 -1.20 26.56
N ALA A 332 -12.19 0.05 26.42
CA ALA A 332 -11.99 0.69 25.11
C ALA A 332 -10.63 0.38 24.43
N GLN A 333 -9.82 -0.56 24.94
CA GLN A 333 -8.43 -0.76 24.50
C GLN A 333 -8.26 -1.03 23.00
N LYS A 334 -9.12 -1.87 22.39
CA LYS A 334 -9.05 -2.12 20.94
C LYS A 334 -9.27 -0.82 20.13
N TYR A 335 -10.29 -0.04 20.48
CA TYR A 335 -10.55 1.25 19.84
C TYR A 335 -9.47 2.30 20.15
N GLU A 336 -8.77 2.21 21.28
CA GLU A 336 -7.68 3.12 21.62
C GLU A 336 -6.42 2.86 20.78
N ASP A 337 -6.18 1.59 20.42
CA ASP A 337 -5.05 1.19 19.58
C ASP A 337 -5.33 1.58 18.11
N ASP A 338 -6.52 1.30 17.56
CA ASP A 338 -6.93 1.72 16.19
C ASP A 338 -6.86 3.25 16.00
N LEU A 339 -7.17 4.03 17.05
CA LEU A 339 -7.09 5.50 17.00
C LEU A 339 -5.65 6.02 17.04
N ARG A 340 -4.72 5.23 17.59
CA ARG A 340 -3.31 5.56 17.66
C ARG A 340 -2.58 5.30 16.35
N ASP A 341 -3.07 4.39 15.52
CA ASP A 341 -2.45 4.10 14.22
C ASP A 341 -2.54 5.26 13.20
N GLN A 342 -3.28 6.30 13.52
CA GLN A 342 -3.65 7.36 12.60
C GLN A 342 -2.82 8.64 12.81
N TRP A 343 -2.57 9.40 11.73
CA TRP A 343 -1.93 10.71 11.78
C TRP A 343 -2.57 11.67 12.79
N GLN A 344 -3.89 11.54 13.01
CA GLN A 344 -4.67 12.43 13.87
C GLN A 344 -4.56 12.08 15.36
N SER A 345 -3.85 11.01 15.72
CA SER A 345 -3.59 10.71 17.14
C SER A 345 -2.79 11.84 17.79
N ARG A 346 -3.11 12.14 19.05
CA ARG A 346 -2.36 13.15 19.82
C ARG A 346 -0.87 12.85 19.92
N ALA A 347 -0.51 11.56 19.95
CA ALA A 347 0.88 11.13 20.04
C ALA A 347 1.69 11.59 18.82
N HIS A 348 1.05 11.68 17.65
CA HIS A 348 1.69 11.97 16.37
C HIS A 348 1.52 13.43 15.91
N ARG A 349 0.95 14.29 16.75
CA ARG A 349 0.62 15.68 16.37
C ARG A 349 1.81 16.46 15.80
N ARG A 350 3.01 16.28 16.36
CA ARG A 350 4.23 16.95 15.86
C ARG A 350 4.62 16.46 14.47
N GLU A 351 4.60 15.15 14.27
CA GLU A 351 4.87 14.53 12.97
C GLU A 351 3.83 14.88 11.93
N TRP A 352 2.56 14.94 12.33
CA TRP A 352 1.48 15.34 11.44
C TRP A 352 1.61 16.80 10.99
N CYS A 353 1.96 17.72 11.90
CA CYS A 353 2.29 19.09 11.53
C CYS A 353 3.48 19.14 10.56
N ARG A 354 4.58 18.43 10.86
CA ARG A 354 5.76 18.36 9.98
C ARG A 354 5.41 17.81 8.60
N PHE A 355 4.56 16.79 8.53
CA PHE A 355 4.10 16.21 7.26
C PHE A 355 3.34 17.25 6.44
N LEU A 356 2.34 17.91 7.03
CA LEU A 356 1.54 18.91 6.31
C LEU A 356 2.33 20.16 5.94
N GLU A 357 3.30 20.57 6.74
CA GLU A 357 4.25 21.63 6.39
C GLU A 357 5.09 21.23 5.17
N LEU A 358 5.59 19.98 5.13
CA LEU A 358 6.30 19.46 3.97
C LEU A 358 5.42 19.42 2.71
N ILE A 359 4.15 19.00 2.84
CA ILE A 359 3.20 19.01 1.73
C ILE A 359 2.91 20.44 1.26
N GLU A 360 2.74 21.39 2.18
CA GLU A 360 2.57 22.81 1.86
C GLU A 360 3.81 23.36 1.13
N ASP A 361 5.02 23.03 1.57
CA ASP A 361 6.26 23.46 0.93
C ASP A 361 6.37 22.92 -0.50
N ILE A 362 6.09 21.63 -0.71
CA ILE A 362 6.09 21.02 -2.05
C ILE A 362 5.04 21.67 -2.96
N ALA A 363 3.83 21.87 -2.44
CA ALA A 363 2.74 22.43 -3.23
C ALA A 363 2.99 23.90 -3.56
N THR A 364 3.49 24.70 -2.62
CA THR A 364 3.52 26.16 -2.73
C THR A 364 4.88 26.73 -3.07
N THR A 365 5.96 26.20 -2.49
CA THR A 365 7.33 26.69 -2.70
C THR A 365 7.97 26.02 -3.91
N ASP A 366 7.84 24.70 -4.02
CA ASP A 366 8.40 23.94 -5.16
C ASP A 366 7.43 23.90 -6.36
N ASP A 367 6.21 24.44 -6.19
CA ASP A 367 5.20 24.66 -7.23
C ASP A 367 4.72 23.37 -7.93
N HIS A 368 4.60 22.27 -7.18
CA HIS A 368 4.05 21.01 -7.68
C HIS A 368 2.57 20.83 -7.37
N ASP A 369 1.84 20.17 -8.26
CA ASP A 369 0.51 19.65 -7.95
C ASP A 369 0.64 18.35 -7.16
N VAL A 370 0.05 18.28 -5.98
CA VAL A 370 0.16 17.14 -5.06
C VAL A 370 -1.21 16.52 -4.82
N THR A 371 -1.30 15.19 -4.93
CA THR A 371 -2.46 14.44 -4.47
C THR A 371 -2.01 13.29 -3.59
N ILE A 372 -2.63 13.18 -2.41
CA ILE A 372 -2.37 12.12 -1.45
C ILE A 372 -3.34 10.96 -1.73
N LEU A 373 -2.84 9.73 -1.79
CA LEU A 373 -3.63 8.51 -1.97
C LEU A 373 -3.54 7.66 -0.70
N SER A 374 -4.67 7.22 -0.16
CA SER A 374 -4.69 6.48 1.11
C SER A 374 -5.70 5.34 1.16
N GLY A 375 -5.40 4.34 2.01
CA GLY A 375 -6.21 3.15 2.26
C GLY A 375 -6.70 3.06 3.71
N GLU A 376 -6.59 1.87 4.30
CA GLU A 376 -6.80 1.50 5.72
C GLU A 376 -8.25 1.52 6.23
N ILE A 377 -9.01 2.59 6.03
CA ILE A 377 -10.22 2.84 6.83
C ILE A 377 -11.50 2.08 6.37
N HIS A 378 -11.38 1.18 5.39
CA HIS A 378 -12.45 0.38 4.77
C HIS A 378 -13.63 1.19 4.23
N LEU A 379 -13.39 2.48 3.94
CA LEU A 379 -14.36 3.47 3.51
C LEU A 379 -13.77 4.30 2.37
N ALA A 380 -14.63 4.78 1.48
CA ALA A 380 -14.24 5.80 0.51
C ALA A 380 -14.57 7.20 1.05
N THR A 381 -13.62 8.13 0.92
CA THR A 381 -13.82 9.54 1.26
C THR A 381 -12.82 10.43 0.52
N ARG A 382 -13.02 11.74 0.62
CA ARG A 382 -12.12 12.76 0.08
C ARG A 382 -11.72 13.73 1.18
N GLY A 383 -10.43 14.00 1.31
CA GLY A 383 -9.87 15.04 2.16
C GLY A 383 -9.40 16.24 1.34
N VAL A 384 -9.42 17.41 1.98
CA VAL A 384 -8.88 18.65 1.43
C VAL A 384 -8.00 19.29 2.49
N PHE A 385 -6.80 19.70 2.09
CA PHE A 385 -5.90 20.55 2.86
C PHE A 385 -5.74 21.88 2.13
N GLU A 386 -6.29 22.95 2.72
CA GLU A 386 -6.16 24.32 2.20
C GLU A 386 -4.83 24.89 2.70
N THR A 387 -3.82 24.86 1.83
CA THR A 387 -2.54 25.55 2.05
C THR A 387 -2.73 27.06 1.89
N ARG A 388 -1.68 27.85 2.10
CA ARG A 388 -1.74 29.31 1.90
C ARG A 388 -2.14 29.76 0.50
N SER A 389 -1.86 28.97 -0.54
CA SER A 389 -2.11 29.39 -1.95
C SER A 389 -2.71 28.30 -2.83
N ARG A 390 -2.77 27.05 -2.37
CA ARG A 390 -3.24 25.88 -3.13
C ARG A 390 -4.12 24.96 -2.29
N ILE A 391 -4.89 24.12 -2.98
CA ILE A 391 -5.69 23.07 -2.38
C ILE A 391 -5.03 21.73 -2.69
N VAL A 392 -4.67 20.98 -1.66
CA VAL A 392 -4.16 19.61 -1.79
C VAL A 392 -5.29 18.63 -1.51
N HIS A 393 -5.48 17.69 -2.42
CA HIS A 393 -6.50 16.64 -2.28
C HIS A 393 -5.90 15.38 -1.68
N GLN A 394 -6.62 14.78 -0.73
CA GLN A 394 -6.43 13.38 -0.34
C GLN A 394 -7.59 12.56 -0.85
N LEU A 395 -7.30 11.48 -1.55
CA LEU A 395 -8.29 10.54 -2.06
C LEU A 395 -8.14 9.25 -1.29
N VAL A 396 -9.21 8.82 -0.63
CA VAL A 396 -9.22 7.58 0.15
C VAL A 396 -10.09 6.58 -0.58
N ALA A 397 -9.49 5.44 -0.92
CA ALA A 397 -10.20 4.30 -1.49
C ALA A 397 -9.72 3.03 -0.79
N SER A 398 -10.59 2.49 0.05
CA SER A 398 -10.25 1.43 0.99
C SER A 398 -11.32 0.36 1.02
N GLY A 399 -10.89 -0.86 0.70
CA GLY A 399 -11.66 -2.09 0.68
C GLY A 399 -11.93 -2.62 -0.74
N ILE A 400 -10.90 -3.02 -1.50
CA ILE A 400 -11.15 -3.72 -2.78
C ILE A 400 -11.75 -5.11 -2.56
N ALA A 401 -11.36 -5.79 -1.47
CA ALA A 401 -11.92 -7.07 -1.06
C ALA A 401 -12.50 -7.05 0.36
N HIS A 402 -11.99 -6.17 1.23
CA HIS A 402 -12.49 -6.01 2.60
C HIS A 402 -13.91 -5.51 2.62
N ASN A 403 -14.78 -6.15 3.41
CA ASN A 403 -16.16 -5.69 3.54
C ASN A 403 -16.19 -4.32 4.22
N ALA A 404 -17.02 -3.42 3.71
CA ALA A 404 -17.20 -2.13 4.35
C ALA A 404 -17.78 -2.29 5.76
N PRO A 405 -17.42 -1.42 6.71
CA PRO A 405 -17.97 -1.45 8.06
C PRO A 405 -19.46 -1.08 8.03
N ALA A 406 -20.18 -1.38 9.10
CA ALA A 406 -21.61 -1.09 9.18
C ALA A 406 -21.93 0.40 8.93
N ASN A 407 -23.00 0.69 8.19
CA ASN A 407 -23.44 2.06 7.87
C ASN A 407 -23.58 2.98 9.10
N ALA A 408 -23.92 2.43 10.27
CA ALA A 408 -23.99 3.20 11.51
C ALA A 408 -22.61 3.75 11.95
N PHE A 409 -21.55 2.98 11.77
CA PHE A 409 -20.17 3.39 12.04
C PHE A 409 -19.74 4.53 11.11
N ALA A 410 -20.00 4.39 9.81
CA ALA A 410 -19.73 5.45 8.83
C ALA A 410 -20.46 6.77 9.14
N ARG A 411 -21.72 6.70 9.62
CA ARG A 411 -22.47 7.88 10.09
C ARG A 411 -21.85 8.52 11.33
N CYS A 412 -21.37 7.71 12.28
CA CYS A 412 -20.68 8.21 13.47
C CYS A 412 -19.38 8.93 13.10
N LEU A 413 -18.56 8.33 12.24
CA LEU A 413 -17.37 8.98 11.70
C LEU A 413 -17.71 10.25 10.92
N GLY A 414 -18.79 10.26 10.14
CA GLY A 414 -19.28 11.44 9.43
C GLY A 414 -19.63 12.61 10.37
N PHE A 415 -20.24 12.32 11.53
CA PHE A 415 -20.48 13.34 12.56
C PHE A 415 -19.17 13.91 13.13
N LEU A 416 -18.18 13.06 13.41
CA LEU A 416 -16.88 13.49 13.92
C LEU A 416 -16.03 14.25 12.88
N ALA A 417 -16.18 13.90 11.60
CA ALA A 417 -15.55 14.58 10.49
C ALA A 417 -16.01 16.05 10.38
N TRP A 418 -17.27 16.34 10.73
CA TRP A 418 -17.80 17.71 10.74
C TRP A 418 -17.09 18.63 11.76
N LEU A 419 -16.59 18.08 12.86
CA LEU A 419 -15.87 18.85 13.88
C LEU A 419 -14.51 19.37 13.37
N GLY A 420 -13.91 18.66 12.39
CA GLY A 420 -12.61 18.96 11.79
C GLY A 420 -11.43 18.94 12.77
N ASP A 421 -10.22 18.60 12.31
CA ASP A 421 -9.00 18.84 13.08
C ASP A 421 -8.01 19.62 12.23
N ASN A 422 -7.64 20.81 12.71
CA ASN A 422 -6.73 21.71 12.01
C ASN A 422 -5.37 21.67 12.73
N PRO A 423 -4.43 20.83 12.28
CA PRO A 423 -3.09 20.74 12.86
C PRO A 423 -2.31 22.04 12.75
N LEU A 424 -2.42 22.71 11.61
CA LEU A 424 -1.70 23.94 11.30
C LEU A 424 -2.63 25.16 11.41
N PRO A 425 -2.27 26.20 12.20
CA PRO A 425 -3.07 27.42 12.31
C PRO A 425 -3.26 28.11 10.95
N GLY A 426 -4.50 28.43 10.59
CA GLY A 426 -4.83 29.14 9.34
C GLY A 426 -4.76 28.29 8.06
N ARG A 427 -4.51 26.98 8.17
CA ARG A 427 -4.43 26.05 7.03
C ARG A 427 -5.37 24.86 7.28
N PRO A 428 -6.68 25.02 7.02
CA PRO A 428 -7.66 24.05 7.47
C PRO A 428 -7.58 22.73 6.69
N THR A 429 -7.90 21.62 7.38
CA THR A 429 -8.17 20.34 6.74
C THR A 429 -9.66 20.00 6.87
N ARG A 430 -10.26 19.45 5.82
CA ARG A 430 -11.68 19.09 5.80
C ARG A 430 -11.89 17.78 5.06
N LEU A 431 -12.78 16.94 5.58
CA LEU A 431 -13.32 15.81 4.84
C LEU A 431 -14.54 16.26 4.03
N CYS A 432 -14.69 15.67 2.86
CA CYS A 432 -15.68 16.02 1.85
C CYS A 432 -16.31 14.74 1.30
N PRO A 433 -17.59 14.78 0.90
CA PRO A 433 -18.19 13.72 0.11
C PRO A 433 -17.46 13.48 -1.21
N LEU A 434 -17.61 12.27 -1.73
CA LEU A 434 -17.23 11.91 -3.09
C LEU A 434 -18.12 12.67 -4.10
N PRO A 435 -17.70 12.85 -5.36
CA PRO A 435 -18.55 13.38 -6.41
C PRO A 435 -19.86 12.57 -6.52
N GLY A 436 -21.00 13.27 -6.58
CA GLY A 436 -22.32 12.64 -6.66
C GLY A 436 -22.83 12.02 -5.35
N GLN A 437 -22.04 12.01 -4.27
CA GLN A 437 -22.42 11.45 -2.97
C GLN A 437 -22.73 12.56 -1.97
N SER A 438 -23.67 12.31 -1.06
CA SER A 438 -24.09 13.27 -0.03
C SER A 438 -23.39 13.09 1.31
N SER A 439 -22.89 11.87 1.58
CA SER A 439 -22.23 11.52 2.83
C SER A 439 -20.71 11.67 2.71
N ILE A 440 -20.04 12.11 3.78
CA ILE A 440 -18.58 12.24 3.83
C ILE A 440 -17.90 10.89 3.59
N TYR A 441 -18.41 9.83 4.21
CA TYR A 441 -17.93 8.47 4.04
C TYR A 441 -18.96 7.65 3.26
N VAL A 442 -18.47 6.86 2.32
CA VAL A 442 -19.23 5.83 1.63
C VAL A 442 -18.77 4.47 2.15
N ALA A 443 -19.70 3.72 2.73
CA ALA A 443 -19.47 2.40 3.29
C ALA A 443 -19.80 1.30 2.26
N GLU A 444 -19.01 1.27 1.20
CA GLU A 444 -19.05 0.25 0.16
C GLU A 444 -17.62 -0.18 -0.16
N ARG A 445 -17.44 -1.43 -0.60
CA ARG A 445 -16.17 -1.84 -1.19
C ARG A 445 -15.87 -0.96 -2.38
N ASN A 446 -14.60 -0.62 -2.59
CA ASN A 446 -14.22 0.33 -3.61
C ASN A 446 -12.77 0.22 -4.06
N TYR A 447 -12.50 0.82 -5.22
CA TYR A 447 -11.16 1.18 -5.68
C TYR A 447 -11.20 2.54 -6.39
N LEU A 448 -10.03 3.10 -6.70
CA LEU A 448 -9.90 4.41 -7.35
C LEU A 448 -9.19 4.27 -8.70
N THR A 449 -9.66 5.00 -9.70
CA THR A 449 -8.95 5.22 -10.96
C THR A 449 -8.48 6.67 -11.05
N LEU A 450 -7.31 6.87 -11.64
CA LEU A 450 -6.70 8.17 -11.89
C LEU A 450 -6.33 8.25 -13.36
N SER A 451 -6.92 9.20 -14.08
CA SER A 451 -6.75 9.31 -15.52
C SER A 451 -6.12 10.66 -15.88
N ARG A 452 -5.08 10.62 -16.70
CA ARG A 452 -4.57 11.79 -17.41
C ARG A 452 -5.15 11.83 -18.81
N HIS A 453 -5.63 12.99 -19.21
CA HIS A 453 -5.90 13.30 -20.61
C HIS A 453 -5.25 14.65 -20.94
N GLN A 454 -4.19 14.62 -21.74
CA GLN A 454 -3.29 15.75 -21.97
C GLN A 454 -2.67 16.23 -20.65
N SER A 455 -2.94 17.46 -20.21
CA SER A 455 -2.47 17.99 -18.93
C SER A 455 -3.49 17.84 -17.79
N SER A 456 -4.73 17.42 -18.09
CA SER A 456 -5.81 17.36 -17.11
C SER A 456 -5.86 16.01 -16.42
N TRP A 457 -6.01 16.05 -15.09
CA TRP A 457 -6.12 14.87 -14.24
C TRP A 457 -7.50 14.75 -13.63
N HIS A 458 -8.02 13.53 -13.63
CA HIS A 458 -9.29 13.20 -13.01
C HIS A 458 -9.16 11.96 -12.14
N ALA A 459 -10.01 11.89 -11.12
CA ALA A 459 -10.15 10.75 -10.23
C ALA A 459 -11.60 10.28 -10.19
N ASN A 460 -11.79 8.95 -10.15
CA ASN A 460 -13.11 8.34 -10.02
C ASN A 460 -13.05 7.16 -9.04
N TRP A 461 -14.09 7.03 -8.21
CA TRP A 461 -14.26 5.87 -7.34
C TRP A 461 -15.20 4.88 -8.01
N HIS A 462 -14.82 3.62 -7.99
CA HIS A 462 -15.68 2.50 -8.35
C HIS A 462 -16.24 1.93 -7.05
N LEU A 463 -17.53 2.18 -6.79
CA LEU A 463 -18.22 1.71 -5.61
C LEU A 463 -19.00 0.44 -5.96
N GLU A 464 -18.93 -0.59 -5.13
CA GLU A 464 -19.52 -1.90 -5.45
C GLU A 464 -21.03 -1.87 -5.75
N HIS A 465 -21.80 -1.03 -5.05
CA HIS A 465 -23.25 -0.96 -5.21
C HIS A 465 -23.69 0.33 -5.92
N SER A 466 -23.07 1.45 -5.58
CA SER A 466 -23.37 2.76 -6.16
C SER A 466 -22.74 2.97 -7.55
N GLY A 467 -21.80 2.13 -7.95
CA GLY A 467 -21.12 2.20 -9.25
C GLY A 467 -20.07 3.30 -9.33
N LEU A 468 -19.74 3.69 -10.57
CA LEU A 468 -18.73 4.69 -10.88
C LEU A 468 -19.19 6.11 -10.49
N THR A 469 -18.38 6.84 -9.71
CA THR A 469 -18.64 8.25 -9.41
C THR A 469 -18.31 9.16 -10.60
N PRO A 470 -18.93 10.34 -10.72
CA PRO A 470 -18.51 11.36 -11.68
C PRO A 470 -17.03 11.74 -11.56
N ASP A 471 -16.46 12.22 -12.68
CA ASP A 471 -15.07 12.68 -12.75
C ASP A 471 -14.80 13.81 -11.76
N PHE A 472 -13.76 13.64 -10.94
CA PHE A 472 -13.27 14.66 -10.03
C PHE A 472 -11.95 15.23 -10.54
N PRO A 473 -11.86 16.53 -10.89
CA PRO A 473 -10.59 17.14 -11.28
C PRO A 473 -9.66 17.22 -10.07
N ILE A 474 -8.39 16.83 -10.25
CA ILE A 474 -7.38 16.81 -9.17
C ILE A 474 -6.11 17.56 -9.52
#